data_AF-A0A0C9TDB9-F1
#
_entry.id   AF-A0A0C9TDB9-F1
#
_cell.length_a   1.000
_cell.length_b   1.000
_cell.length_c   1.000
_cell.angle_alpha   90.00
_cell.angle_beta   90.00
_cell.angle_gamma   90.00
#
_symmetry.space_group_name_H-M   'P 1'
#
loop_
_entity.id
_entity.type
_entity.pdbx_description
1 polymer ?
#
loop_
_entity_poly.entity_id
_entity_poly.type
_entity_poly.pdbx_seq_one_letter_code
_entity_poly.pdbx_strand_id
1 'polypeptide(L)'
;MEKDVADSWRRLELALACIVKKLIKHSGVHLELDFNWLPLPSTRGYLHPHRFYEKAIKCIYRSRDAFLGLLATISLGAVLFERSTSVPDMSSPWINYLASHEGIDRVWVEDLARTFVGDFSNKISRLGTFIEVGKFSSFEVLRELLKVNVPIWFHWCKVGRAPPRTGWDIIDKHAPPTTVVDEIIRNYSRLRTSFAQSHHSHVPTTLSRQVNETFTQFFDRQHSRHAFIEKNEDEETKTRRLARERLAMAYLDEPNVSMIPGSGTKVYAWIKFISGSRIRTLLNGGELKWRWKMYTPAAKRYNSHDDEWDLCSEFDDDYRYQKDSVHGQLDMDDEISDFEEPFEEDFNPLMVQEDYELALEYFGNMLQSLRSTAIPLS
;
A
#
# COMPACT_ATOMS: atom_id res chain seq x y z
N MET A 1 5.56 -30.01 -3.29
CA MET A 1 6.21 -29.39 -4.45
C MET A 1 7.07 -30.48 -5.07
N GLU A 2 6.88 -30.81 -6.34
CA GLU A 2 7.80 -31.70 -7.05
C GLU A 2 9.22 -31.12 -6.93
N LYS A 3 10.22 -31.95 -6.61
CA LYS A 3 11.60 -31.50 -6.36
C LYS A 3 12.11 -30.60 -7.49
N ASP A 4 11.68 -30.89 -8.71
CA ASP A 4 12.00 -30.16 -9.94
C ASP A 4 11.61 -28.67 -9.89
N VAL A 5 10.47 -28.31 -9.27
CA VAL A 5 10.03 -26.92 -9.17
C VAL A 5 10.86 -26.15 -8.14
N ALA A 6 11.13 -26.76 -6.97
CA ALA A 6 11.97 -26.15 -5.94
C ALA A 6 13.41 -25.95 -6.45
N ASP A 7 13.95 -26.93 -7.18
CA ASP A 7 15.29 -26.84 -7.76
C ASP A 7 15.33 -25.82 -8.91
N SER A 8 14.24 -25.65 -9.65
CA SER A 8 14.10 -24.57 -10.63
C SER A 8 14.15 -23.18 -9.97
N TRP A 9 13.38 -22.97 -8.90
CA TRP A 9 13.39 -21.73 -8.13
C TRP A 9 14.78 -21.45 -7.53
N ARG A 10 15.45 -22.48 -7.03
CA ARG A 10 16.81 -22.35 -6.50
C ARG A 10 17.81 -21.91 -7.56
N ARG A 11 17.76 -22.48 -8.76
CA ARG A 11 18.62 -22.07 -9.87
C ARG A 11 18.36 -20.62 -10.26
N LEU A 12 17.09 -20.21 -10.34
CA LEU A 12 16.72 -18.82 -10.62
C LEU A 12 17.24 -17.86 -9.54
N GLU A 13 17.03 -18.19 -8.27
CA GLU A 13 17.50 -17.38 -7.14
C GLU A 13 19.02 -17.19 -7.17
N LEU A 14 19.78 -18.26 -7.41
CA LEU A 14 21.24 -18.20 -7.50
C LEU A 14 21.70 -17.36 -8.69
N ALA A 15 21.06 -17.48 -9.85
CA ALA A 15 21.37 -16.70 -11.03
C ALA A 15 21.12 -15.19 -10.79
N LEU A 16 19.96 -14.84 -10.24
CA LEU A 16 19.62 -13.45 -9.92
C LEU A 16 20.53 -12.88 -8.83
N ALA A 17 20.85 -13.64 -7.77
CA ALA A 17 21.78 -13.22 -6.73
C ALA A 17 23.20 -13.01 -7.28
N CYS A 18 23.62 -13.83 -8.24
CA CYS A 18 24.89 -13.64 -8.95
C CYS A 18 24.89 -12.32 -9.74
N ILE A 19 23.84 -12.05 -10.52
CA ILE A 19 23.69 -10.77 -11.24
C ILE A 19 23.77 -9.58 -10.29
N VAL A 20 22.99 -9.62 -9.20
CA VAL A 20 22.96 -8.56 -8.20
C VAL A 20 24.37 -8.26 -7.67
N LYS A 21 25.10 -9.30 -7.27
CA LYS A 21 26.47 -9.16 -6.77
C LYS A 21 27.41 -8.54 -7.80
N LYS A 22 27.25 -8.90 -9.08
CA LYS A 22 28.06 -8.38 -10.18
C LYS A 22 27.76 -6.91 -10.47
N LEU A 23 26.50 -6.53 -10.53
CA LEU A 23 26.08 -5.15 -10.78
C LEU A 23 26.52 -4.22 -9.66
N ILE A 24 26.24 -4.59 -8.41
CA ILE A 24 26.54 -3.73 -7.26
C ILE A 24 28.06 -3.56 -7.05
N LYS A 25 28.86 -4.59 -7.36
CA LYS A 25 30.32 -4.49 -7.35
C LYS A 25 30.86 -3.46 -8.34
N HIS A 26 30.15 -3.20 -9.45
CA HIS A 26 30.48 -2.19 -10.45
C HIS A 26 29.52 -1.01 -10.44
N SER A 27 28.95 -0.71 -9.27
CA SER A 27 28.21 0.53 -9.09
C SER A 27 29.16 1.72 -9.28
N GLY A 28 28.70 2.73 -10.01
CA GLY A 28 29.39 4.01 -10.18
C GLY A 28 29.14 4.97 -9.01
N VAL A 29 28.59 4.48 -7.90
CA VAL A 29 28.27 5.26 -6.70
C VAL A 29 28.80 4.56 -5.46
N HIS A 30 29.13 5.32 -4.43
CA HIS A 30 29.51 4.76 -3.14
C HIS A 30 28.27 4.32 -2.36
N LEU A 31 28.20 3.01 -2.08
CA LEU A 31 27.19 2.43 -1.21
C LEU A 31 27.70 2.33 0.22
N GLU A 32 26.77 2.39 1.17
CA GLU A 32 27.06 2.23 2.60
C GLU A 32 27.66 0.85 2.89
N LEU A 33 28.59 0.79 3.85
CA LEU A 33 29.25 -0.46 4.25
C LEU A 33 28.26 -1.49 4.81
N ASP A 34 27.17 -1.03 5.41
CA ASP A 34 26.09 -1.82 5.97
C ASP A 34 24.89 -1.97 5.02
N PHE A 35 25.09 -1.77 3.71
CA PHE A 35 24.06 -2.02 2.70
C PHE A 35 23.57 -3.47 2.79
N ASN A 36 22.42 -3.65 3.45
CA ASN A 36 21.84 -4.95 3.73
C ASN A 36 20.88 -5.36 2.62
N TRP A 37 21.09 -6.56 2.10
CA TRP A 37 20.23 -7.14 1.08
C TRP A 37 18.85 -7.47 1.64
N LEU A 38 17.83 -7.32 0.80
CA LEU A 38 16.53 -7.91 1.07
C LEU A 38 16.67 -9.43 1.24
N PRO A 39 15.87 -10.07 2.13
CA PRO A 39 15.99 -11.49 2.39
C PRO A 39 15.81 -12.31 1.11
N LEU A 40 16.74 -13.25 0.87
CA LEU A 40 16.68 -14.11 -0.30
C LEU A 40 15.46 -15.05 -0.25
N PRO A 41 14.87 -15.44 -1.40
CA PRO A 41 13.73 -16.35 -1.44
C PRO A 41 13.90 -17.62 -0.63
N SER A 42 15.09 -18.22 -0.60
CA SER A 42 15.41 -19.46 0.13
C SER A 42 15.24 -19.30 1.63
N THR A 43 15.51 -18.12 2.17
CA THR A 43 15.33 -17.81 3.61
C THR A 43 13.86 -17.80 4.03
N ARG A 44 12.92 -17.82 3.08
CA ARG A 44 11.47 -17.86 3.33
C ARG A 44 10.90 -19.29 3.32
N GLY A 45 11.74 -20.28 3.05
CA GLY A 45 11.48 -21.68 3.36
C GLY A 45 10.79 -22.50 2.27
N TYR A 46 10.80 -22.06 1.01
CA TYR A 46 10.30 -22.90 -0.10
C TYR A 46 11.14 -24.17 -0.32
N LEU A 47 12.41 -24.17 0.13
CA LEU A 47 13.30 -25.34 0.10
C LEU A 47 13.09 -26.31 1.27
N HIS A 48 12.33 -25.92 2.29
CA HIS A 48 12.14 -26.75 3.47
C HIS A 48 10.98 -27.73 3.28
N PRO A 49 11.08 -28.95 3.84
CA PRO A 49 9.93 -29.82 3.96
C PRO A 49 8.92 -29.23 4.96
N HIS A 50 7.64 -29.29 4.63
CA HIS A 50 6.56 -28.78 5.48
C HIS A 50 5.61 -29.91 5.85
N ARG A 51 5.31 -30.04 7.15
CA ARG A 51 4.34 -31.01 7.66
C ARG A 51 2.90 -30.62 7.35
N PHE A 52 2.62 -29.33 7.24
CA PHE A 52 1.28 -28.77 7.08
C PHE A 52 1.18 -27.96 5.79
N TYR A 53 0.07 -28.17 5.07
CA TYR A 53 -0.18 -27.55 3.78
C TYR A 53 -0.28 -26.01 3.88
N GLU A 54 -0.93 -25.45 4.89
CA GLU A 54 -1.04 -23.98 5.00
C GLU A 54 0.32 -23.32 5.25
N LYS A 55 1.21 -24.00 5.97
CA LYS A 55 2.58 -23.51 6.21
C LYS A 55 3.38 -23.51 4.91
N ALA A 56 3.27 -24.57 4.10
CA ALA A 56 3.89 -24.63 2.79
C ALA A 56 3.44 -23.48 1.89
N ILE A 57 2.12 -23.22 1.81
CA ILE A 57 1.57 -22.10 1.04
C ILE A 57 2.14 -20.76 1.50
N LYS A 58 2.12 -20.49 2.81
CA LYS A 58 2.65 -19.23 3.36
C LYS A 58 4.13 -19.03 3.01
N CYS A 59 4.93 -20.09 3.10
CA CYS A 59 6.34 -20.06 2.70
C CYS A 59 6.50 -19.79 1.21
N ILE A 60 5.72 -20.44 0.35
CA ILE A 60 5.76 -20.21 -1.11
C ILE A 60 5.43 -18.75 -1.45
N TYR A 61 4.35 -18.18 -0.88
CA TYR A 61 4.01 -16.77 -1.14
C TYR A 61 5.11 -15.82 -0.66
N ARG A 62 5.64 -16.04 0.54
CA ARG A 62 6.75 -15.21 1.07
C ARG A 62 8.02 -15.33 0.21
N SER A 63 8.34 -16.52 -0.27
CA SER A 63 9.47 -16.76 -1.18
C SER A 63 9.26 -16.07 -2.52
N ARG A 64 8.05 -16.17 -3.10
CA ARG A 64 7.68 -15.48 -4.33
C ARG A 64 7.86 -13.97 -4.19
N ASP A 65 7.38 -13.38 -3.10
CA ASP A 65 7.47 -11.95 -2.89
C ASP A 65 8.94 -11.51 -2.65
N ALA A 66 9.77 -12.37 -2.05
CA ALA A 66 11.21 -12.15 -1.95
C ALA A 66 11.93 -12.14 -3.31
N PHE A 67 11.43 -12.85 -4.33
CA PHE A 67 11.98 -12.71 -5.69
C PHE A 67 11.77 -11.31 -6.26
N LEU A 68 10.65 -10.66 -5.95
CA LEU A 68 10.43 -9.26 -6.36
C LEU A 68 11.45 -8.33 -5.72
N GLY A 69 11.81 -8.56 -4.45
CA GLY A 69 12.89 -7.82 -3.79
C GLY A 69 14.24 -8.01 -4.48
N LEU A 70 14.54 -9.23 -4.93
CA LEU A 70 15.78 -9.53 -5.66
C LEU A 70 15.80 -8.85 -7.04
N LEU A 71 14.68 -8.87 -7.77
CA LEU A 71 14.54 -8.20 -9.07
C LEU A 71 14.61 -6.67 -8.94
N ALA A 72 14.00 -6.10 -7.89
CA ALA A 72 14.12 -4.68 -7.56
C ALA A 72 15.59 -4.30 -7.27
N THR A 73 16.34 -5.19 -6.65
CA THR A 73 17.77 -5.01 -6.39
C THR A 73 18.60 -5.04 -7.68
N ILE A 74 18.24 -5.87 -8.66
CA ILE A 74 18.86 -5.83 -10.00
C ILE A 74 18.56 -4.49 -10.68
N SER A 75 17.32 -4.02 -10.59
CA SER A 75 16.91 -2.72 -11.14
C SER A 75 17.73 -1.58 -10.52
N LEU A 76 17.90 -1.61 -9.19
CA LEU A 76 18.79 -0.68 -8.49
C LEU A 76 20.23 -0.80 -9.00
N GLY A 77 20.76 -2.02 -9.12
CA GLY A 77 22.10 -2.25 -9.66
C GLY A 77 22.29 -1.68 -11.06
N ALA A 78 21.30 -1.80 -11.94
CA ALA A 78 21.32 -1.20 -13.28
C ALA A 78 21.29 0.35 -13.24
N VAL A 79 20.47 0.92 -12.34
CA VAL A 79 20.40 2.38 -12.10
C VAL A 79 21.68 2.93 -11.49
N LEU A 80 22.41 2.13 -10.73
CA LEU A 80 23.68 2.54 -10.12
C LEU A 80 24.90 2.19 -10.98
N PHE A 81 24.72 1.46 -12.08
CA PHE A 81 25.82 1.07 -12.95
C PHE A 81 26.37 2.28 -13.71
N GLU A 82 27.70 2.35 -13.82
CA GLU A 82 28.40 3.43 -14.52
C GLU A 82 27.99 3.51 -15.99
N ARG A 83 27.55 4.70 -16.43
CA ARG A 83 27.03 4.93 -17.79
C ARG A 83 27.21 6.38 -18.23
N SER A 84 27.21 6.58 -19.55
CA SER A 84 27.22 7.90 -20.20
C SER A 84 25.83 8.52 -20.37
N THR A 85 24.77 7.70 -20.36
CA THR A 85 23.38 8.15 -20.49
C THR A 85 22.77 8.56 -19.15
N SER A 86 21.76 9.43 -19.18
CA SER A 86 21.07 9.86 -17.95
C SER A 86 20.31 8.72 -17.27
N VAL A 87 19.58 7.92 -18.06
CA VAL A 87 18.78 6.78 -17.61
C VAL A 87 19.26 5.49 -18.29
N PRO A 88 19.16 4.31 -17.63
CA PRO A 88 19.47 3.06 -18.28
C PRO A 88 18.42 2.69 -19.35
N ASP A 89 18.87 1.97 -20.37
CA ASP A 89 18.12 1.50 -21.52
C ASP A 89 18.75 0.19 -22.08
N MET A 90 18.24 -0.30 -23.21
CA MET A 90 18.75 -1.52 -23.85
C MET A 90 20.18 -1.40 -24.41
N SER A 91 20.73 -0.20 -24.52
CA SER A 91 22.12 0.03 -24.93
C SER A 91 23.08 0.12 -23.73
N SER A 92 22.54 0.01 -22.50
CA SER A 92 23.31 0.31 -21.30
C SER A 92 24.46 -0.67 -21.06
N PRO A 93 25.63 -0.18 -20.58
CA PRO A 93 26.83 -1.00 -20.45
C PRO A 93 26.68 -2.22 -19.55
N TRP A 94 25.77 -2.17 -18.57
CA TRP A 94 25.53 -3.26 -17.62
C TRP A 94 25.09 -4.56 -18.32
N ILE A 95 24.38 -4.48 -19.45
CA ILE A 95 23.94 -5.65 -20.23
C ILE A 95 25.15 -6.38 -20.81
N ASN A 96 26.03 -5.64 -21.49
CA ASN A 96 27.25 -6.20 -22.07
C ASN A 96 28.21 -6.71 -20.99
N TYR A 97 28.30 -5.99 -19.86
CA TYR A 97 29.10 -6.39 -18.71
C TYR A 97 28.64 -7.71 -18.09
N LEU A 98 27.33 -7.93 -17.93
CA LEU A 98 26.82 -9.22 -17.44
C LEU A 98 27.04 -10.34 -18.46
N ALA A 99 26.77 -10.08 -19.74
CA ALA A 99 26.96 -11.05 -20.81
C ALA A 99 28.43 -11.45 -21.04
N SER A 100 29.40 -10.66 -20.57
CA SER A 100 30.83 -11.01 -20.65
C SER A 100 31.27 -12.03 -19.59
N HIS A 101 30.40 -12.38 -18.64
CA HIS A 101 30.72 -13.35 -17.59
C HIS A 101 30.35 -14.77 -18.00
N GLU A 102 31.26 -15.70 -17.74
CA GLU A 102 31.01 -17.13 -17.99
C GLU A 102 29.77 -17.62 -17.23
N GLY A 103 28.91 -18.35 -17.93
CA GLY A 103 27.66 -18.89 -17.39
C GLY A 103 26.46 -17.93 -17.39
N ILE A 104 26.62 -16.69 -17.87
CA ILE A 104 25.50 -15.75 -18.06
C ILE A 104 25.23 -15.62 -19.56
N ASP A 105 24.10 -16.18 -20.01
CA ASP A 105 23.67 -16.07 -21.40
C ASP A 105 23.18 -14.66 -21.74
N ARG A 106 23.61 -14.14 -22.90
CA ARG A 106 23.26 -12.79 -23.36
C ARG A 106 21.77 -12.64 -23.59
N VAL A 107 21.12 -13.62 -24.21
CA VAL A 107 19.68 -13.57 -24.52
C VAL A 107 18.90 -13.47 -23.23
N TRP A 108 19.30 -14.24 -22.20
CA TRP A 108 18.67 -14.17 -20.88
C TRP A 108 18.79 -12.79 -20.22
N VAL A 109 19.94 -12.13 -20.31
CA VAL A 109 20.14 -10.77 -19.78
C VAL A 109 19.31 -9.75 -20.54
N GLU A 110 19.27 -9.84 -21.88
CA GLU A 110 18.44 -8.96 -22.70
C GLU A 110 16.95 -9.15 -22.42
N ASP A 111 16.49 -10.38 -22.23
CA ASP A 111 15.11 -10.67 -21.86
C ASP A 111 14.78 -10.11 -20.48
N LEU A 112 15.69 -10.24 -19.51
CA LEU A 112 15.54 -9.60 -18.21
C LEU A 112 15.45 -8.08 -18.33
N ALA A 113 16.28 -7.45 -19.17
CA ALA A 113 16.29 -6.01 -19.42
C ALA A 113 14.98 -5.51 -20.10
N ARG A 114 14.34 -6.35 -20.92
CA ARG A 114 13.04 -6.04 -21.55
C ARG A 114 11.87 -6.11 -20.57
N THR A 115 12.05 -6.68 -19.37
CA THR A 115 11.01 -6.71 -18.33
C THR A 115 10.96 -5.38 -17.54
N PHE A 116 10.10 -5.33 -16.53
CA PHE A 116 10.04 -4.20 -15.57
C PHE A 116 11.36 -3.91 -14.85
N VAL A 117 12.32 -4.85 -14.87
CA VAL A 117 13.64 -4.68 -14.25
C VAL A 117 14.51 -3.67 -15.00
N GLY A 118 14.41 -3.62 -16.34
CA GLY A 118 15.20 -2.72 -17.17
C GLY A 118 14.42 -1.55 -17.76
N ASP A 119 13.10 -1.48 -17.54
CA ASP A 119 12.29 -0.35 -17.99
C ASP A 119 12.42 0.84 -17.04
N PHE A 120 13.22 1.83 -17.46
CA PHE A 120 13.40 3.12 -16.78
C PHE A 120 12.71 4.29 -17.46
N SER A 121 11.75 4.00 -18.36
CA SER A 121 10.99 5.04 -19.04
C SER A 121 10.16 5.88 -18.07
N ASN A 122 9.90 7.12 -18.46
CA ASN A 122 9.01 8.04 -17.74
C ASN A 122 7.52 7.64 -17.83
N LYS A 123 7.19 6.55 -18.53
CA LYS A 123 5.82 6.04 -18.67
C LYS A 123 5.40 5.18 -17.48
N ILE A 124 6.36 4.66 -16.72
CA ILE A 124 6.10 3.83 -15.55
C ILE A 124 6.02 4.71 -14.31
N SER A 125 4.87 4.67 -13.62
CA SER A 125 4.76 5.20 -12.27
C SER A 125 5.49 4.27 -11.29
N ARG A 126 6.47 4.81 -10.55
CA ARG A 126 7.24 4.05 -9.56
C ARG A 126 6.68 4.28 -8.16
N LEU A 127 6.70 3.22 -7.37
CA LEU A 127 6.52 3.36 -5.92
C LEU A 127 7.68 4.19 -5.39
N GLY A 128 7.34 5.25 -4.66
CA GLY A 128 8.35 6.11 -4.05
C GLY A 128 8.89 5.55 -2.75
N THR A 129 9.81 6.29 -2.13
CA THR A 129 10.42 5.91 -0.86
C THR A 129 10.53 7.08 0.11
N PHE A 130 10.54 6.76 1.41
CA PHE A 130 10.83 7.72 2.46
C PHE A 130 12.32 7.70 2.78
N ILE A 131 12.91 8.88 2.95
CA ILE A 131 14.30 9.06 3.35
C ILE A 131 14.34 9.77 4.69
N GLU A 132 14.92 9.11 5.70
CA GLU A 132 15.22 9.74 6.98
C GLU A 132 16.49 10.59 6.84
N VAL A 133 16.30 11.91 6.76
CA VAL A 133 17.36 12.87 6.40
C VAL A 133 18.55 12.79 7.37
N GLY A 134 18.29 12.56 8.66
CA GLY A 134 19.35 12.46 9.67
C GLY A 134 20.19 11.17 9.64
N LYS A 135 19.78 10.15 8.87
CA LYS A 135 20.52 8.87 8.75
C LYS A 135 21.01 8.58 7.35
N PHE A 136 20.44 9.24 6.35
CA PHE A 136 20.76 8.98 4.96
C PHE A 136 22.14 9.51 4.59
N SER A 137 23.04 8.64 4.11
CA SER A 137 24.42 9.03 3.85
C SER A 137 24.85 9.04 2.38
N SER A 138 23.99 8.61 1.44
CA SER A 138 24.36 8.48 0.02
C SER A 138 23.52 9.37 -0.91
N PHE A 139 23.95 10.62 -1.09
CA PHE A 139 23.26 11.56 -2.00
C PHE A 139 23.29 11.09 -3.46
N GLU A 140 24.29 10.30 -3.85
CA GLU A 140 24.44 9.75 -5.19
C GLU A 140 23.31 8.77 -5.52
N VAL A 141 22.95 7.91 -4.56
CA VAL A 141 21.80 7.00 -4.72
C VAL A 141 20.51 7.79 -4.90
N LEU A 142 20.28 8.82 -4.07
CA LEU A 142 19.12 9.71 -4.21
C LEU A 142 19.06 10.36 -5.60
N ARG A 143 20.20 10.88 -6.08
CA ARG A 143 20.29 11.49 -7.41
C ARG A 143 19.91 10.50 -8.52
N GLU A 144 20.41 9.27 -8.46
CA GLU A 144 20.09 8.26 -9.47
C GLU A 144 18.62 7.82 -9.42
N LEU A 145 18.01 7.69 -8.23
CA LEU A 145 16.59 7.39 -8.07
C LEU A 145 15.68 8.49 -8.66
N LEU A 146 16.04 9.76 -8.45
CA LEU A 146 15.30 10.90 -9.00
C LEU A 146 15.35 10.94 -10.54
N LYS A 147 16.49 10.58 -11.16
CA LYS A 147 16.61 10.51 -12.63
C LYS A 147 15.64 9.53 -13.27
N VAL A 148 15.27 8.47 -12.56
CA VAL A 148 14.33 7.45 -13.03
C VAL A 148 12.91 7.66 -12.48
N ASN A 149 12.59 8.88 -12.01
CA ASN A 149 11.28 9.31 -11.53
C ASN A 149 10.75 8.49 -10.35
N VAL A 150 11.62 8.07 -9.41
CA VAL A 150 11.16 7.54 -8.12
C VAL A 150 10.71 8.71 -7.24
N PRO A 151 9.45 8.76 -6.77
CA PRO A 151 9.01 9.77 -5.82
C PRO A 151 9.75 9.64 -4.50
N ILE A 152 10.16 10.75 -3.89
CA ILE A 152 10.92 10.76 -2.63
C ILE A 152 10.18 11.63 -1.62
N TRP A 153 10.01 11.11 -0.40
CA TRP A 153 9.50 11.86 0.74
C TRP A 153 10.57 11.98 1.82
N PHE A 154 10.88 13.20 2.23
CA PHE A 154 11.86 13.44 3.28
C PHE A 154 11.21 13.39 4.66
N HIS A 155 11.68 12.47 5.50
CA HIS A 155 11.41 12.47 6.92
C HIS A 155 12.49 13.29 7.62
N TRP A 156 12.16 14.54 7.93
CA TRP A 156 13.08 15.54 8.46
C TRP A 156 13.50 15.26 9.91
N CYS A 157 12.54 15.34 10.83
CA CYS A 157 12.73 15.14 12.26
C CYS A 157 11.38 15.07 12.98
N LYS A 158 11.40 14.92 14.30
CA LYS A 158 10.20 15.07 15.14
C LYS A 158 9.68 16.51 15.09
N VAL A 159 8.36 16.66 15.10
CA VAL A 159 7.65 17.94 15.25
C VAL A 159 8.23 18.75 16.40
N GLY A 160 8.38 20.06 16.19
CA GLY A 160 8.96 20.99 17.16
C GLY A 160 10.50 20.99 17.23
N ARG A 161 11.19 20.21 16.40
CA ARG A 161 12.66 20.27 16.26
C ARG A 161 13.06 20.93 14.95
N ALA A 162 14.19 21.63 14.94
CA ALA A 162 14.73 22.16 13.70
C ALA A 162 15.08 20.99 12.73
N PRO A 163 14.75 21.09 11.43
CA PRO A 163 15.20 20.12 10.44
C PRO A 163 16.73 20.09 10.35
N PRO A 164 17.35 18.90 10.29
CA PRO A 164 18.79 18.82 10.05
C PRO A 164 19.13 19.38 8.67
N ARG A 165 20.26 20.06 8.56
CA ARG A 165 20.84 20.50 7.29
C ARG A 165 21.92 19.52 6.86
N THR A 166 21.80 18.97 5.66
CA THR A 166 22.74 17.97 5.15
C THR A 166 23.94 18.59 4.45
N GLY A 167 23.84 19.87 4.04
CA GLY A 167 24.80 20.51 3.15
C GLY A 167 24.60 20.13 1.68
N TRP A 168 23.49 19.44 1.36
CA TRP A 168 23.17 19.04 -0.01
C TRP A 168 21.92 19.75 -0.48
N ASP A 169 22.07 20.66 -1.45
CA ASP A 169 20.96 21.45 -2.01
C ASP A 169 19.79 20.59 -2.52
N ILE A 170 20.07 19.37 -3.01
CA ILE A 170 19.04 18.45 -3.48
C ILE A 170 18.05 18.02 -2.39
N ILE A 171 18.48 18.07 -1.12
CA ILE A 171 17.65 17.82 0.06
C ILE A 171 17.27 19.16 0.69
N ASP A 172 18.26 19.98 1.05
CA ASP A 172 18.08 21.16 1.92
C ASP A 172 17.11 22.22 1.38
N LYS A 173 16.97 22.34 0.04
CA LYS A 173 15.99 23.26 -0.57
C LYS A 173 14.54 22.87 -0.31
N HIS A 174 14.30 21.62 0.07
CA HIS A 174 12.98 21.07 0.42
C HIS A 174 12.72 21.06 1.93
N ALA A 175 13.67 21.50 2.75
CA ALA A 175 13.49 21.54 4.20
C ALA A 175 12.35 22.51 4.56
N PRO A 176 11.41 22.09 5.42
CA PRO A 176 10.34 22.97 5.82
C PRO A 176 10.90 24.12 6.67
N PRO A 177 10.34 25.34 6.56
CA PRO A 177 10.78 26.50 7.35
C PRO A 177 10.43 26.32 8.83
N THR A 178 9.43 25.48 9.13
CA THR A 178 8.95 25.17 10.47
C THR A 178 8.53 23.71 10.55
N THR A 179 8.68 23.12 11.73
CA THR A 179 8.18 21.77 12.06
C THR A 179 7.03 21.81 13.05
N VAL A 180 6.49 23.00 13.34
CA VAL A 180 5.30 23.20 14.16
C VAL A 180 4.07 22.91 13.31
N VAL A 181 3.21 22.00 13.77
CA VAL A 181 2.07 21.47 12.99
C VAL A 181 1.12 22.58 12.54
N ASP A 182 0.74 23.47 13.44
CA ASP A 182 -0.20 24.56 13.13
C ASP A 182 0.34 25.50 12.05
N GLU A 183 1.63 25.82 12.12
CA GLU A 183 2.28 26.65 11.10
C GLU A 183 2.44 25.89 9.78
N ILE A 184 2.69 24.58 9.81
CA ILE A 184 2.70 23.76 8.59
C ILE A 184 1.32 23.79 7.92
N ILE A 185 0.25 23.55 8.68
CA ILE A 185 -1.13 23.54 8.14
C ILE A 185 -1.50 24.91 7.57
N ARG A 186 -1.09 26.00 8.23
CA ARG A 186 -1.33 27.37 7.77
C ARG A 186 -0.50 27.77 6.54
N ASN A 187 0.79 27.43 6.52
CA ASN A 187 1.74 27.88 5.49
C ASN A 187 1.74 26.98 4.25
N TYR A 188 1.52 25.67 4.43
CA TYR A 188 1.40 24.74 3.33
C TYR A 188 -0.07 24.50 3.04
N SER A 189 -0.58 25.23 2.05
CA SER A 189 -1.86 24.88 1.43
C SER A 189 -1.90 23.39 1.15
N ARG A 190 -2.91 22.70 1.71
CA ARG A 190 -3.19 21.25 1.59
C ARG A 190 -2.65 20.75 0.25
N LEU A 191 -1.52 20.05 0.27
CA LEU A 191 -0.80 19.63 -0.93
C LEU A 191 -1.80 18.97 -1.89
N ARG A 192 -2.04 19.61 -3.05
CA ARG A 192 -2.96 19.10 -4.06
C ARG A 192 -2.48 17.80 -4.70
N THR A 193 -1.24 17.37 -4.49
CA THR A 193 -0.67 16.22 -5.20
C THR A 193 -0.45 15.02 -4.29
N SER A 194 -1.39 14.08 -4.37
CA SER A 194 -1.49 12.82 -3.62
C SER A 194 -0.59 11.70 -4.18
N PHE A 195 0.74 11.84 -4.17
CA PHE A 195 1.61 10.80 -4.75
C PHE A 195 1.83 9.54 -3.88
N ALA A 196 1.08 9.36 -2.80
CA ALA A 196 1.01 8.10 -2.07
C ALA A 196 -0.42 7.55 -2.13
N GLN A 197 -0.91 7.25 -3.34
CA GLN A 197 -2.15 6.50 -3.49
C GLN A 197 -1.87 5.02 -3.22
N SER A 198 -2.52 4.46 -2.20
CA SER A 198 -2.70 3.01 -2.11
C SER A 198 -3.44 2.56 -3.38
N HIS A 199 -2.76 1.83 -4.26
CA HIS A 199 -3.38 1.24 -5.45
C HIS A 199 -4.39 0.16 -5.03
N HIS A 200 -5.62 0.60 -4.73
CA HIS A 200 -6.75 -0.31 -4.59
C HIS A 200 -7.19 -0.72 -5.99
N SER A 201 -7.17 -2.01 -6.25
CA SER A 201 -7.61 -2.57 -7.53
C SER A 201 -9.09 -2.27 -7.74
N HIS A 202 -9.45 -1.78 -8.92
CA HIS A 202 -10.85 -1.69 -9.38
C HIS A 202 -11.47 -3.09 -9.62
N VAL A 203 -10.65 -4.13 -9.59
CA VAL A 203 -11.06 -5.53 -9.74
C VAL A 203 -11.01 -6.22 -8.38
N PRO A 204 -12.09 -6.87 -7.94
CA PRO A 204 -12.07 -7.62 -6.70
C PRO A 204 -11.03 -8.74 -6.75
N THR A 205 -10.30 -8.93 -5.65
CA THR A 205 -9.35 -10.05 -5.57
C THR A 205 -10.11 -11.37 -5.44
N THR A 206 -9.50 -12.48 -5.85
CA THR A 206 -10.09 -13.82 -5.64
C THR A 206 -10.39 -14.12 -4.16
N LEU A 207 -9.62 -13.52 -3.24
CA LEU A 207 -9.82 -13.62 -1.80
C LEU A 207 -11.04 -12.84 -1.29
N SER A 208 -11.55 -11.87 -2.06
CA SER A 208 -12.73 -11.08 -1.70
C SER A 208 -14.04 -11.88 -1.83
N ARG A 209 -14.05 -12.93 -2.67
CA ARG A 209 -15.25 -13.69 -3.05
C ARG A 209 -16.34 -12.87 -3.76
N GLN A 210 -16.04 -11.62 -4.14
CA GLN A 210 -16.91 -10.80 -4.99
C GLN A 210 -16.69 -11.18 -6.46
N VAL A 211 -17.77 -11.50 -7.18
CA VAL A 211 -17.72 -12.03 -8.55
C VAL A 211 -18.53 -11.13 -9.49
N ASN A 212 -17.88 -10.09 -10.04
CA ASN A 212 -18.50 -9.14 -10.99
C ASN A 212 -19.92 -8.68 -10.59
N GLU A 213 -20.12 -8.50 -9.30
CA GLU A 213 -21.42 -8.19 -8.70
C GLU A 213 -21.32 -6.89 -7.90
N THR A 214 -22.45 -6.23 -7.72
CA THR A 214 -22.56 -5.07 -6.84
C THR A 214 -22.46 -5.48 -5.38
N PHE A 215 -22.18 -4.50 -4.51
CA PHE A 215 -22.18 -4.69 -3.06
C PHE A 215 -23.46 -5.34 -2.55
N THR A 216 -24.64 -4.86 -2.98
CA THR A 216 -25.94 -5.42 -2.58
C THR A 216 -26.09 -6.87 -3.03
N GLN A 217 -25.79 -7.16 -4.30
CA GLN A 217 -25.87 -8.51 -4.86
C GLN A 217 -24.95 -9.49 -4.12
N PHE A 218 -23.76 -9.04 -3.70
CA PHE A 218 -22.86 -9.86 -2.87
C PHE A 218 -23.54 -10.26 -1.56
N PHE A 219 -24.13 -9.30 -0.83
CA PHE A 219 -24.79 -9.60 0.44
C PHE A 219 -26.05 -10.46 0.27
N ASP A 220 -26.84 -10.25 -0.79
CA ASP A 220 -28.00 -11.10 -1.10
C ASP A 220 -27.58 -12.55 -1.36
N ARG A 221 -26.48 -12.73 -2.10
CA ARG A 221 -25.90 -14.04 -2.38
C ARG A 221 -25.33 -14.68 -1.12
N GLN A 222 -24.63 -13.91 -0.27
CA GLN A 222 -24.15 -14.41 1.01
C GLN A 222 -25.32 -14.82 1.91
N HIS A 223 -26.36 -14.01 2.00
CA HIS A 223 -27.55 -14.30 2.79
C HIS A 223 -28.22 -15.61 2.35
N SER A 224 -28.40 -15.80 1.04
CA SER A 224 -28.95 -17.03 0.47
C SER A 224 -28.08 -18.27 0.80
N ARG A 225 -26.75 -18.10 0.72
CA ARG A 225 -25.80 -19.17 1.07
C ARG A 225 -25.83 -19.47 2.57
N HIS A 226 -25.90 -18.46 3.41
CA HIS A 226 -25.96 -18.60 4.87
C HIS A 226 -27.25 -19.29 5.32
N ALA A 227 -28.40 -18.95 4.72
CA ALA A 227 -29.67 -19.64 4.97
C ALA A 227 -29.59 -21.14 4.62
N PHE A 228 -28.89 -21.50 3.53
CA PHE A 228 -28.63 -22.90 3.20
C PHE A 228 -27.72 -23.57 4.22
N ILE A 229 -26.65 -22.89 4.67
CA ILE A 229 -25.74 -23.42 5.70
C ILE A 229 -26.49 -23.67 7.00
N GLU A 230 -27.28 -22.70 7.46
CA GLU A 230 -28.03 -22.77 8.71
C GLU A 230 -29.01 -23.95 8.72
N LYS A 231 -29.65 -24.26 7.59
CA LYS A 231 -30.55 -25.41 7.46
C LYS A 231 -29.83 -26.77 7.60
N ASN A 232 -28.54 -26.82 7.28
CA ASN A 232 -27.73 -28.05 7.27
C ASN A 232 -26.63 -28.04 8.34
N GLU A 233 -26.66 -27.08 9.26
CA GLU A 233 -25.63 -26.89 10.29
C GLU A 233 -25.81 -27.92 11.41
N ASP A 234 -24.72 -28.60 11.79
CA ASP A 234 -24.71 -29.46 12.98
C ASP A 234 -24.59 -28.65 14.28
N GLU A 235 -24.96 -29.25 15.41
CA GLU A 235 -24.99 -28.55 16.71
C GLU A 235 -23.61 -28.07 17.20
N GLU A 236 -22.52 -28.76 16.84
CA GLU A 236 -21.17 -28.34 17.23
C GLU A 236 -20.75 -27.09 16.44
N THR A 237 -21.01 -27.08 15.13
CA THR A 237 -20.75 -25.95 14.24
C THR A 237 -21.60 -24.74 14.62
N LYS A 238 -22.88 -24.96 14.94
CA LYS A 238 -23.78 -23.93 15.46
C LYS A 238 -23.28 -23.33 16.76
N THR A 239 -22.82 -24.16 17.70
CA THR A 239 -22.25 -23.69 18.98
C THR A 239 -21.02 -22.81 18.76
N ARG A 240 -20.10 -23.21 17.86
CA ARG A 240 -18.91 -22.42 17.51
C ARG A 240 -19.28 -21.11 16.80
N ARG A 241 -20.29 -21.11 15.94
CA ARG A 241 -20.81 -19.90 15.28
C ARG A 241 -21.40 -18.92 16.30
N LEU A 242 -22.27 -19.39 17.19
CA LEU A 242 -22.87 -18.57 18.25
C LEU A 242 -21.81 -18.01 19.22
N ALA A 243 -20.76 -18.77 19.52
CA ALA A 243 -19.64 -18.28 20.32
C ALA A 243 -18.89 -17.11 19.64
N ARG A 244 -18.68 -17.21 18.32
CA ARG A 244 -18.09 -16.12 17.51
C ARG A 244 -18.98 -14.89 17.48
N GLU A 245 -20.30 -15.06 17.33
CA GLU A 245 -21.26 -13.94 17.36
C GLU A 245 -21.23 -13.19 18.69
N ARG A 246 -21.19 -13.91 19.82
CA ARG A 246 -21.08 -13.28 21.15
C ARG A 246 -19.80 -12.48 21.32
N LEU A 247 -18.66 -13.03 20.85
CA LEU A 247 -17.38 -12.31 20.87
C LEU A 247 -17.40 -11.08 19.96
N ALA A 248 -18.07 -11.18 18.81
CA ALA A 248 -18.22 -10.06 17.89
C ALA A 248 -19.04 -8.90 18.47
N MET A 249 -20.12 -9.19 19.19
CA MET A 249 -20.92 -8.18 19.88
C MET A 249 -20.10 -7.45 20.95
N ALA A 250 -19.26 -8.18 21.70
CA ALA A 250 -18.36 -7.57 22.67
C ALA A 250 -17.35 -6.58 22.04
N TYR A 251 -17.00 -6.73 20.75
CA TYR A 251 -16.17 -5.77 20.03
C TYR A 251 -16.91 -4.47 19.65
N LEU A 252 -18.25 -4.46 19.67
CA LEU A 252 -19.07 -3.31 19.29
C LEU A 252 -19.58 -2.53 20.52
N ASP A 253 -19.81 -3.19 21.65
CA ASP A 253 -20.47 -2.62 22.83
C ASP A 253 -19.55 -1.80 23.77
N GLU A 254 -18.22 -1.96 23.72
CA GLU A 254 -17.31 -1.23 24.60
C GLU A 254 -16.66 -0.01 23.92
N PRO A 255 -17.01 1.23 24.30
CA PRO A 255 -16.52 2.45 23.65
C PRO A 255 -15.02 2.74 23.87
N ASN A 256 -14.34 1.97 24.74
CA ASN A 256 -12.98 2.31 25.19
C ASN A 256 -11.92 1.22 24.96
N VAL A 257 -12.25 0.11 24.28
CA VAL A 257 -11.24 -0.92 24.00
C VAL A 257 -10.85 -0.89 22.53
N SER A 258 -9.59 -0.49 22.31
CA SER A 258 -8.81 -0.64 21.07
C SER A 258 -8.59 -2.11 20.69
N MET A 259 -9.63 -2.94 20.72
CA MET A 259 -9.56 -4.34 20.36
C MET A 259 -9.85 -4.50 18.88
N ILE A 260 -8.77 -4.44 18.11
CA ILE A 260 -8.74 -4.86 16.71
C ILE A 260 -8.94 -6.39 16.70
N PRO A 261 -9.71 -6.96 15.75
CA PRO A 261 -9.87 -8.40 15.63
C PRO A 261 -8.51 -9.12 15.70
N GLY A 262 -8.44 -10.19 16.51
CA GLY A 262 -7.21 -10.93 16.77
C GLY A 262 -6.63 -11.59 15.52
N SER A 263 -5.41 -12.14 15.64
CA SER A 263 -4.73 -12.82 14.55
C SER A 263 -5.50 -14.08 14.09
N GLY A 264 -6.31 -13.95 13.04
CA GLY A 264 -7.08 -15.07 12.46
C GLY A 264 -8.32 -14.62 11.68
N THR A 265 -9.05 -13.64 12.22
CA THR A 265 -10.26 -13.10 11.62
C THR A 265 -9.92 -12.18 10.45
N LYS A 266 -10.59 -12.37 9.30
CA LYS A 266 -10.36 -11.53 8.11
C LYS A 266 -11.19 -10.27 8.21
N VAL A 267 -10.64 -9.14 7.77
CA VAL A 267 -11.38 -7.87 7.73
C VAL A 267 -11.29 -7.30 6.33
N TYR A 268 -12.44 -7.00 5.74
CA TYR A 268 -12.58 -6.44 4.41
C TYR A 268 -13.15 -5.02 4.52
N ALA A 269 -12.69 -4.13 3.65
CA ALA A 269 -13.31 -2.81 3.46
C ALA A 269 -13.92 -2.71 2.07
N TRP A 270 -15.12 -2.14 1.98
CA TRP A 270 -15.82 -1.89 0.72
C TRP A 270 -15.47 -0.51 0.18
N ILE A 271 -14.46 -0.45 -0.68
CA ILE A 271 -13.90 0.80 -1.20
C ILE A 271 -14.79 1.29 -2.34
N LYS A 272 -15.33 2.51 -2.22
CA LYS A 272 -16.18 3.17 -3.22
C LYS A 272 -15.32 3.90 -4.24
N PHE A 273 -15.65 3.72 -5.52
CA PHE A 273 -15.05 4.45 -6.65
C PHE A 273 -16.07 5.45 -7.23
N ILE A 274 -15.65 6.45 -8.03
CA ILE A 274 -16.58 7.47 -8.60
C ILE A 274 -17.60 6.85 -9.53
N SER A 275 -17.27 5.74 -10.20
CA SER A 275 -18.23 4.94 -10.95
C SER A 275 -19.46 4.51 -10.12
N GLY A 276 -19.41 4.69 -8.79
CA GLY A 276 -20.40 4.23 -7.84
C GLY A 276 -20.21 2.77 -7.45
N SER A 277 -19.26 2.06 -8.08
CA SER A 277 -18.99 0.66 -7.76
C SER A 277 -18.18 0.55 -6.47
N ARG A 278 -18.52 -0.44 -5.64
CA ARG A 278 -17.75 -0.81 -4.45
C ARG A 278 -16.98 -2.10 -4.67
N ILE A 279 -15.72 -2.10 -4.30
CA ILE A 279 -14.84 -3.27 -4.37
C ILE A 279 -14.46 -3.70 -2.96
N ARG A 280 -14.67 -4.99 -2.68
CA ARG A 280 -14.35 -5.61 -1.40
C ARG A 280 -12.86 -5.95 -1.32
N THR A 281 -12.14 -5.25 -0.45
CA THR A 281 -10.68 -5.34 -0.35
C THR A 281 -10.26 -5.87 1.03
N LEU A 282 -9.48 -6.96 1.05
CA LEU A 282 -8.92 -7.52 2.28
C LEU A 282 -7.90 -6.55 2.88
N LEU A 283 -8.06 -6.21 4.15
CA LEU A 283 -7.12 -5.35 4.87
C LEU A 283 -5.94 -6.15 5.39
N ASN A 284 -4.74 -5.62 5.21
CA ASN A 284 -3.55 -6.15 5.86
C ASN A 284 -3.40 -5.58 7.28
N GLY A 285 -2.52 -6.16 8.10
CA GLY A 285 -2.37 -5.78 9.51
C GLY A 285 -1.98 -4.31 9.75
N GLY A 286 -1.30 -3.67 8.78
CA GLY A 286 -0.99 -2.24 8.84
C GLY A 286 -2.22 -1.37 8.58
N GLU A 287 -3.00 -1.72 7.56
CA GLU A 287 -4.22 -1.00 7.18
C GLU A 287 -5.36 -1.17 8.18
N LEU A 288 -5.51 -2.39 8.71
CA LEU A 288 -6.55 -2.74 9.65
C LEU A 288 -6.54 -1.83 10.88
N LYS A 289 -5.36 -1.53 11.44
CA LYS A 289 -5.23 -0.78 12.69
C LYS A 289 -5.85 0.62 12.63
N TRP A 290 -5.66 1.32 11.52
CA TRP A 290 -6.21 2.67 11.36
C TRP A 290 -7.60 2.64 10.73
N ARG A 291 -7.88 1.75 9.76
CA ARG A 291 -9.21 1.65 9.14
C ARG A 291 -10.26 1.21 10.13
N TRP A 292 -9.96 0.26 11.02
CA TRP A 292 -10.93 -0.19 12.02
C TRP A 292 -11.47 0.96 12.89
N LYS A 293 -10.64 1.96 13.18
CA LYS A 293 -11.00 3.12 13.99
C LYS A 293 -11.80 4.18 13.23
N MET A 294 -11.75 4.16 11.89
CA MET A 294 -12.47 5.13 11.06
C MET A 294 -13.96 4.82 10.94
N TYR A 295 -14.34 3.55 11.03
CA TYR A 295 -15.73 3.12 10.89
C TYR A 295 -16.42 3.13 12.26
N THR A 296 -17.64 3.67 12.30
CA THR A 296 -18.54 3.57 13.45
C THR A 296 -18.88 2.09 13.73
N PRO A 297 -19.35 1.74 14.93
CA PRO A 297 -19.89 0.40 15.20
C PRO A 297 -20.98 -0.01 14.21
N ALA A 298 -21.87 0.92 13.82
CA ALA A 298 -22.93 0.67 12.83
C ALA A 298 -22.38 0.42 11.41
N ALA A 299 -21.23 1.01 11.07
CA ALA A 299 -20.56 0.80 9.79
C ALA A 299 -19.73 -0.51 9.70
N LYS A 300 -19.86 -1.39 10.70
CA LYS A 300 -19.13 -2.68 10.81
C LYS A 300 -20.12 -3.83 10.86
N ARG A 301 -19.96 -4.81 9.96
CA ARG A 301 -20.77 -6.02 9.94
C ARG A 301 -19.92 -7.26 10.11
N TYR A 302 -20.22 -8.07 11.12
CA TYR A 302 -19.57 -9.36 11.32
C TYR A 302 -20.35 -10.48 10.63
N ASN A 303 -19.61 -11.37 9.96
CA ASN A 303 -20.13 -12.60 9.36
C ASN A 303 -19.56 -13.81 10.11
N SER A 304 -20.39 -14.37 10.99
CA SER A 304 -20.04 -15.50 11.85
C SER A 304 -19.90 -16.82 11.10
N HIS A 305 -20.48 -16.97 9.91
CA HIS A 305 -20.34 -18.20 9.13
C HIS A 305 -18.91 -18.37 8.60
N ASP A 306 -18.27 -17.27 8.18
CA ASP A 306 -16.92 -17.31 7.58
C ASP A 306 -15.81 -16.72 8.47
N ASP A 307 -16.14 -16.23 9.67
CA ASP A 307 -15.22 -15.52 10.57
C ASP A 307 -14.54 -14.31 9.89
N GLU A 308 -15.37 -13.38 9.41
CA GLU A 308 -14.89 -12.18 8.74
C GLU A 308 -15.72 -10.94 9.09
N TRP A 309 -15.08 -9.78 9.01
CA TRP A 309 -15.71 -8.47 9.13
C TRP A 309 -15.76 -7.75 7.78
N ASP A 310 -16.83 -7.00 7.57
CA ASP A 310 -17.00 -6.06 6.47
C ASP A 310 -17.17 -4.65 7.03
N LEU A 311 -16.33 -3.72 6.55
CA LEU A 311 -16.40 -2.29 6.84
C LEU A 311 -17.03 -1.58 5.65
N CYS A 312 -18.13 -0.86 5.86
CA CYS A 312 -18.79 -0.10 4.79
C CYS A 312 -19.54 1.12 5.35
N SER A 313 -19.28 2.30 4.79
CA SER A 313 -20.00 3.54 5.12
C SER A 313 -21.50 3.44 4.92
N GLU A 314 -21.95 2.62 3.95
CA GLU A 314 -23.37 2.47 3.62
C GLU A 314 -24.13 1.49 4.55
N PHE A 315 -23.48 0.89 5.56
CA PHE A 315 -24.17 0.15 6.60
C PHE A 315 -24.80 1.04 7.68
N ASP A 316 -24.30 2.26 7.81
CA ASP A 316 -24.77 3.22 8.81
C ASP A 316 -25.96 4.00 8.21
N ASP A 317 -27.20 3.56 8.50
CA ASP A 317 -28.41 4.16 7.91
C ASP A 317 -28.71 5.58 8.42
N ASP A 318 -28.19 5.97 9.60
CA ASP A 318 -28.32 7.35 10.14
C ASP A 318 -27.55 8.39 9.31
N TYR A 319 -26.56 7.96 8.53
CA TYR A 319 -25.81 8.80 7.57
C TYR A 319 -26.70 9.36 6.44
N ARG A 320 -27.77 8.65 6.04
CA ARG A 320 -28.66 9.14 4.97
C ARG A 320 -29.49 10.35 5.42
N TYR A 321 -29.87 10.42 6.69
CA TYR A 321 -30.72 11.51 7.21
C TYR A 321 -29.93 12.78 7.54
N GLN A 322 -28.68 12.68 8.02
CA GLN A 322 -27.85 13.87 8.23
C GLN A 322 -27.46 14.53 6.90
N LYS A 323 -27.15 13.74 5.86
CA LYS A 323 -26.76 14.24 4.53
C LYS A 323 -27.85 15.06 3.83
N ASP A 324 -29.11 14.72 4.05
CA ASP A 324 -30.25 15.44 3.46
C ASP A 324 -30.70 16.65 4.31
N SER A 325 -30.27 16.76 5.57
CA SER A 325 -30.68 17.86 6.46
C SER A 325 -29.76 19.10 6.41
N VAL A 326 -28.50 18.97 5.97
CA VAL A 326 -27.51 20.07 5.98
C VAL A 326 -27.69 21.06 4.82
N HIS A 327 -28.71 20.89 3.97
CA HIS A 327 -29.12 21.89 2.97
C HIS A 327 -30.32 22.76 3.41
N GLY A 328 -30.74 22.70 4.67
CA GLY A 328 -31.83 23.52 5.20
C GLY A 328 -31.41 24.40 6.37
N GLN A 329 -31.28 25.70 6.08
CA GLN A 329 -31.51 26.81 7.01
C GLN A 329 -30.42 27.16 8.04
N LEU A 330 -29.67 28.21 7.71
CA LEU A 330 -29.12 29.18 8.66
C LEU A 330 -30.29 29.87 9.38
N ASP A 331 -30.24 30.00 10.71
CA ASP A 331 -30.64 31.20 11.46
C ASP A 331 -30.31 31.11 12.97
N MET A 332 -29.47 32.07 13.39
CA MET A 332 -29.36 32.85 14.65
C MET A 332 -29.65 32.30 16.07
N ASP A 333 -28.67 32.63 16.93
CA ASP A 333 -28.70 33.13 18.32
C ASP A 333 -29.16 32.22 19.48
N ASP A 334 -28.26 31.88 20.42
CA ASP A 334 -28.01 32.68 21.64
C ASP A 334 -27.02 32.02 22.65
N GLU A 335 -26.37 32.90 23.42
CA GLU A 335 -25.76 32.75 24.76
C GLU A 335 -24.44 31.99 25.02
N ILE A 336 -23.44 32.81 25.39
CA ILE A 336 -22.16 32.50 26.02
C ILE A 336 -22.39 31.96 27.45
N SER A 337 -21.78 30.82 27.77
CA SER A 337 -21.56 30.37 29.15
C SER A 337 -20.14 29.84 29.30
N ASP A 338 -19.33 30.57 30.05
CA ASP A 338 -17.96 30.22 30.44
C ASP A 338 -17.89 28.92 31.24
N PHE A 339 -17.23 27.90 30.68
CA PHE A 339 -16.58 26.85 31.46
C PHE A 339 -15.42 26.26 30.66
N GLU A 340 -14.19 26.58 31.07
CA GLU A 340 -12.95 25.99 30.53
C GLU A 340 -12.87 24.51 30.94
N GLU A 341 -13.12 23.60 29.99
CA GLU A 341 -12.62 22.22 30.03
C GLU A 341 -11.47 22.03 29.04
N PRO A 342 -10.51 21.11 29.31
CA PRO A 342 -9.35 20.93 28.47
C PRO A 342 -9.79 20.40 27.09
N PHE A 343 -9.38 21.08 26.02
CA PHE A 343 -9.57 20.65 24.64
C PHE A 343 -8.99 19.23 24.42
N GLU A 344 -9.82 18.20 24.58
CA GLU A 344 -9.72 17.02 23.73
C GLU A 344 -10.11 17.50 22.33
N GLU A 345 -9.14 17.51 21.41
CA GLU A 345 -9.43 17.78 20.00
C GLU A 345 -10.59 16.87 19.57
N ASP A 346 -11.71 17.47 19.16
CA ASP A 346 -12.80 16.80 18.45
C ASP A 346 -12.21 16.20 17.16
N PHE A 347 -11.60 15.03 17.29
CA PHE A 347 -11.22 14.19 16.18
C PHE A 347 -12.54 13.84 15.50
N ASN A 348 -12.81 14.50 14.37
CA ASN A 348 -14.00 14.21 13.58
C ASN A 348 -13.64 13.11 12.56
N PRO A 349 -13.84 11.81 12.88
CA PRO A 349 -13.54 10.71 11.95
C PRO A 349 -14.33 10.81 10.64
N LEU A 350 -15.43 11.58 10.62
CA LEU A 350 -16.31 11.76 9.46
C LEU A 350 -15.63 12.54 8.32
N MET A 351 -14.82 13.57 8.62
CA MET A 351 -14.10 14.32 7.57
C MET A 351 -12.99 13.49 6.90
N VAL A 352 -12.35 12.59 7.65
CA VAL A 352 -11.23 11.78 7.14
C VAL A 352 -11.72 10.63 6.26
N GLN A 353 -12.93 10.11 6.53
CA GLN A 353 -13.55 9.06 5.72
C GLN A 353 -13.96 9.57 4.33
N GLU A 354 -14.59 10.75 4.25
CA GLU A 354 -14.94 11.38 2.97
C GLU A 354 -13.71 11.84 2.18
N ASP A 355 -12.69 12.41 2.85
CA ASP A 355 -11.44 12.81 2.21
C ASP A 355 -10.72 11.61 1.56
N TYR A 356 -10.76 10.42 2.17
CA TYR A 356 -10.13 9.22 1.60
C TYR A 356 -10.96 8.57 0.49
N GLU A 357 -12.30 8.65 0.58
CA GLU A 357 -13.24 8.16 -0.45
C GLU A 357 -13.27 9.08 -1.69
N LEU A 358 -13.03 10.39 -1.55
CA LEU A 358 -12.90 11.37 -2.64
C LEU A 358 -11.46 11.49 -3.21
N ALA A 359 -10.42 11.27 -2.39
CA ALA A 359 -9.02 11.41 -2.82
C ALA A 359 -8.56 10.38 -3.86
N LEU A 360 -9.30 9.28 -4.04
CA LEU A 360 -8.95 8.27 -5.04
C LEU A 360 -9.13 8.75 -6.49
N GLU A 361 -9.86 9.84 -6.76
CA GLU A 361 -10.22 10.18 -8.14
C GLU A 361 -10.25 11.66 -8.55
N TYR A 362 -9.86 12.65 -7.72
CA TYR A 362 -9.82 14.06 -8.17
C TYR A 362 -8.82 14.35 -9.32
N PHE A 363 -7.96 13.39 -9.70
CA PHE A 363 -6.99 13.54 -10.79
C PHE A 363 -7.35 12.84 -12.10
N GLY A 364 -8.29 11.87 -12.11
CA GLY A 364 -8.70 11.21 -13.35
C GLY A 364 -9.31 12.19 -14.36
N ASN A 365 -10.12 13.13 -13.86
CA ASN A 365 -10.80 14.15 -14.67
C ASN A 365 -9.90 15.36 -15.00
N MET A 366 -8.87 15.63 -14.20
CA MET A 366 -7.94 16.75 -14.47
C MET A 366 -7.05 16.46 -15.69
N LEU A 367 -6.65 15.19 -15.89
CA LEU A 367 -5.86 14.76 -17.04
C LEU A 367 -6.65 14.72 -18.36
N GLN A 368 -7.99 14.60 -18.30
CA GLN A 368 -8.83 14.75 -19.49
C GLN A 368 -9.06 16.24 -19.83
N SER A 369 -9.26 17.12 -18.84
CA SER A 369 -9.45 18.55 -19.09
C SER A 369 -8.19 19.25 -19.64
N LEU A 370 -7.00 18.80 -19.23
CA LEU A 370 -5.71 19.33 -19.73
C LEU A 370 -5.37 18.86 -21.15
N ARG A 371 -6.07 17.85 -21.70
CA ARG A 371 -5.95 17.45 -23.11
C ARG A 371 -6.90 18.21 -24.03
N SER A 372 -7.95 18.84 -23.50
CA SER A 372 -8.93 19.62 -24.29
C SER A 372 -8.57 21.09 -24.48
N THR A 373 -7.50 21.59 -23.87
CA THR A 373 -7.07 23.02 -23.98
C THR A 373 -5.79 23.23 -24.78
N ALA A 374 -5.32 22.23 -25.54
CA ALA A 374 -4.26 22.45 -26.52
C ALA A 374 -4.85 23.08 -27.78
N ILE A 375 -4.75 24.41 -27.87
CA ILE A 375 -5.02 25.21 -29.06
C ILE A 375 -4.14 24.69 -30.22
N PRO A 376 -4.66 24.53 -31.46
CA PRO A 376 -3.82 24.16 -32.60
C PRO A 376 -2.97 25.38 -32.98
N LEU A 377 -1.64 25.23 -32.94
CA LEU A 377 -0.74 26.19 -33.56
C LEU A 377 -0.75 25.95 -35.07
N SER A 378 -1.32 26.89 -35.80
CA SER A 378 -1.14 27.13 -37.24
C SER A 378 0.18 27.83 -37.50
#